data_AF-A0A934A8P0-F1
#
_entry.id   AF-A0A934A8P0-F1
#
_cell.length_a   1.000
_cell.length_b   1.000
_cell.length_c   1.000
_cell.angle_alpha   90.00
_cell.angle_beta   90.00
_cell.angle_gamma   90.00
#
_symmetry.space_group_name_H-M   'P 1'
#
loop_
_entity.id
_entity.type
_entity.pdbx_description
1 polymer ?
#
loop_
_entity_poly.entity_id
_entity_poly.type
_entity_poly.pdbx_seq_one_letter_code
_entity_poly.pdbx_strand_id
1 'polypeptide(L)'
;MILRVAFVLLLFVMACSNDSHPKGDQIEFDINVLKSDPMIADFVQRHPDWPVIKYARADLNNDGCPDVIVIYRIAKDANRMRVILDVGDKYADTNEVPAPIYDQSIVFRDIDKKPPLEFIVQGRKGAKIGYAIFRIENNQLIDIFGEGMEDCC
;
A
#
# COMPACT_ATOMS: atom_id res chain seq x y z
N MET A 1 -19.47 -56.74 -30.03
CA MET A 1 -19.93 -56.38 -28.67
C MET A 1 -18.80 -55.62 -27.99
N ILE A 2 -18.91 -54.29 -28.03
CA ILE A 2 -18.38 -53.25 -27.13
C ILE A 2 -16.92 -53.36 -26.63
N LEU A 3 -16.10 -52.53 -27.27
CA LEU A 3 -14.89 -51.83 -26.84
C LEU A 3 -14.93 -51.32 -25.38
N ARG A 4 -13.88 -51.55 -24.56
CA ARG A 4 -13.50 -50.65 -23.45
C ARG A 4 -11.99 -50.56 -23.26
N VAL A 5 -11.46 -49.47 -23.79
CA VAL A 5 -10.14 -48.88 -23.57
C VAL A 5 -10.07 -48.38 -22.12
N ALA A 6 -9.01 -48.73 -21.39
CA ALA A 6 -8.69 -48.11 -20.10
C ALA A 6 -7.46 -47.22 -20.29
N PHE A 7 -7.71 -45.96 -20.65
CA PHE A 7 -6.70 -44.91 -20.73
C PHE A 7 -6.64 -44.23 -19.36
N VAL A 8 -5.63 -44.54 -18.55
CA VAL A 8 -5.39 -43.87 -17.27
C VAL A 8 -4.68 -42.55 -17.60
N LEU A 9 -5.46 -41.48 -17.73
CA LEU A 9 -4.96 -40.13 -17.90
C LEU A 9 -4.53 -39.59 -16.53
N LEU A 10 -3.23 -39.61 -16.27
CA LEU A 10 -2.62 -38.98 -15.11
C LEU A 10 -2.69 -37.45 -15.31
N LEU A 11 -3.68 -36.79 -14.73
CA LEU A 11 -3.79 -35.34 -14.70
C LEU A 11 -2.71 -34.78 -13.76
N PHE A 12 -1.53 -34.47 -14.32
CA PHE A 12 -0.59 -33.53 -13.71
C PHE A 12 -1.25 -32.15 -13.73
N VAL A 13 -1.91 -31.79 -12.63
CA VAL A 13 -2.32 -30.40 -12.41
C VAL A 13 -1.04 -29.62 -12.11
N MET A 14 -0.47 -29.01 -13.14
CA MET A 14 0.50 -27.92 -12.95
C MET A 14 -0.22 -26.81 -12.20
N ALA A 15 -0.05 -26.77 -10.88
CA ALA A 15 -0.29 -25.56 -10.12
C ALA A 15 0.82 -24.58 -10.49
N CYS A 16 0.62 -23.84 -11.58
CA CYS A 16 1.35 -22.61 -11.81
C CYS A 16 0.93 -21.65 -10.70
N SER A 17 1.72 -21.58 -9.63
CA SER A 17 1.66 -20.45 -8.70
C SER A 17 2.12 -19.21 -9.47
N ASN A 18 1.20 -18.58 -10.19
CA ASN A 18 1.38 -17.19 -10.55
C ASN A 18 1.34 -16.42 -9.24
N ASP A 19 2.51 -16.12 -8.67
CA ASP A 19 2.64 -15.06 -7.68
C ASP A 19 2.34 -13.75 -8.41
N SER A 20 1.06 -13.48 -8.64
CA SER A 20 0.57 -12.18 -9.05
C SER A 20 0.57 -11.30 -7.82
N HIS A 21 1.77 -10.97 -7.31
CA HIS A 21 1.88 -9.92 -6.30
C HIS A 21 1.17 -8.68 -6.84
N PRO A 22 0.28 -8.04 -6.06
CA PRO A 22 -0.30 -6.76 -6.42
C PRO A 22 0.85 -5.79 -6.66
N LYS A 23 1.10 -5.45 -7.92
CA LYS A 23 2.07 -4.43 -8.30
C LYS A 23 1.39 -3.09 -8.08
N GLY A 24 1.37 -2.61 -6.84
CA GLY A 24 1.21 -1.19 -6.65
C GLY A 24 2.57 -0.55 -6.90
N ASP A 25 2.64 0.29 -7.92
CA ASP A 25 3.83 1.08 -8.21
C ASP A 25 3.90 2.17 -7.14
N GLN A 26 4.95 2.14 -6.32
CA GLN A 26 5.29 3.30 -5.50
C GLN A 26 5.78 4.42 -6.42
N ILE A 27 5.30 5.64 -6.22
CA ILE A 27 5.56 6.76 -7.11
C ILE A 27 6.04 7.95 -6.28
N GLU A 28 7.20 8.49 -6.65
CA GLU A 28 7.65 9.79 -6.15
C GLU A 28 6.68 10.88 -6.60
N PHE A 29 6.29 11.76 -5.69
CA PHE A 29 5.33 12.80 -6.03
C PHE A 29 5.90 13.77 -7.08
N ASP A 30 5.14 13.96 -8.16
CA ASP A 30 5.36 15.00 -9.16
C ASP A 30 4.08 15.80 -9.31
N ILE A 31 4.19 17.13 -9.36
CA ILE A 31 3.03 18.03 -9.39
C ILE A 31 2.09 17.79 -10.59
N ASN A 32 2.58 17.19 -11.68
CA ASN A 32 1.73 16.87 -12.83
C ASN A 32 0.71 15.77 -12.54
N VAL A 33 0.93 14.96 -11.49
CA VAL A 33 -0.04 13.93 -11.07
C VAL A 33 -1.40 14.54 -10.74
N LEU A 34 -1.44 15.79 -10.27
CA LEU A 34 -2.69 16.49 -9.92
C LEU A 34 -3.63 16.68 -11.13
N LYS A 35 -3.11 16.53 -12.36
CA LYS A 35 -3.92 16.60 -13.59
C LYS A 35 -4.52 15.26 -13.99
N SER A 36 -4.00 14.15 -13.46
CA SER A 36 -4.32 12.79 -13.89
C SER A 36 -4.84 11.88 -12.78
N ASP A 37 -4.63 12.22 -11.50
CA ASP A 37 -5.12 11.46 -10.35
C ASP A 37 -6.05 12.34 -9.48
N PRO A 38 -7.37 12.19 -9.62
CA PRO A 38 -8.35 12.96 -8.85
C PRO A 38 -8.24 12.75 -7.33
N MET A 39 -7.81 11.58 -6.88
CA MET A 39 -7.73 11.27 -5.44
C MET A 39 -6.53 11.97 -4.79
N ILE A 40 -5.37 11.96 -5.47
CA ILE A 40 -4.23 12.77 -5.02
C ILE A 40 -4.55 14.27 -5.12
N ALA A 41 -5.24 14.71 -6.18
CA ALA A 41 -5.64 16.10 -6.35
C ALA A 41 -6.56 16.58 -5.21
N ASP A 42 -7.58 15.79 -4.87
CA ASP A 42 -8.48 16.05 -3.74
C ASP A 42 -7.72 16.10 -2.40
N PHE A 43 -6.79 15.17 -2.16
CA PHE A 43 -5.96 15.19 -0.96
C PHE A 43 -5.12 16.47 -0.83
N VAL A 44 -4.42 16.87 -1.90
CA VAL A 44 -3.63 18.10 -1.91
C VAL A 44 -4.51 19.34 -1.75
N GLN A 45 -5.72 19.33 -2.31
CA GLN A 45 -6.68 20.42 -2.14
C GLN A 45 -7.17 20.55 -0.69
N ARG A 46 -7.47 19.43 -0.03
CA ARG A 46 -7.89 19.40 1.38
C ARG A 46 -6.75 19.75 2.34
N HIS A 47 -5.51 19.44 1.94
CA HIS A 47 -4.32 19.58 2.77
C HIS A 47 -3.18 20.34 2.06
N PRO A 48 -3.35 21.64 1.76
CA PRO A 48 -2.40 22.40 0.93
C PRO A 48 -1.02 22.59 1.59
N ASP A 49 -0.94 22.49 2.91
CA ASP A 49 0.29 22.68 3.69
C ASP A 49 1.09 21.38 3.90
N TRP A 50 0.65 20.26 3.31
CA TRP A 50 1.26 18.93 3.48
C TRP A 50 1.86 18.43 2.17
N PRO A 51 3.10 18.85 1.83
CA PRO A 51 3.76 18.38 0.62
C PRO A 51 3.84 16.86 0.61
N VAL A 52 3.22 16.25 -0.41
CA VAL A 52 3.30 14.81 -0.65
C VAL A 52 4.71 14.48 -1.13
N ILE A 53 5.28 13.43 -0.56
CA ILE A 53 6.62 12.92 -0.87
C ILE A 53 6.49 11.74 -1.83
N LYS A 54 5.67 10.76 -1.44
CA LYS A 54 5.51 9.48 -2.12
C LYS A 54 4.09 8.98 -1.93
N TYR A 55 3.58 8.28 -2.92
CA TYR A 55 2.32 7.59 -2.81
C TYR A 55 2.36 6.23 -3.49
N ALA A 56 1.41 5.36 -3.17
CA ALA A 56 1.27 4.06 -3.80
C ALA A 56 -0.21 3.66 -3.82
N ARG A 57 -0.62 2.90 -4.84
CA ARG A 57 -2.03 2.58 -5.09
C ARG A 57 -2.28 1.07 -5.11
N ALA A 58 -3.29 0.63 -4.37
CA ALA A 58 -3.78 -0.75 -4.35
C ALA A 58 -5.18 -0.78 -3.70
N ASP A 59 -5.95 -1.83 -3.93
CA ASP A 59 -7.14 -2.13 -3.13
C ASP A 59 -6.67 -2.65 -1.75
N LEU A 60 -6.71 -1.81 -0.72
CA LEU A 60 -6.12 -2.09 0.59
C LEU A 60 -7.13 -2.67 1.58
N ASN A 61 -8.40 -2.32 1.44
CA ASN A 61 -9.49 -2.78 2.29
C ASN A 61 -10.32 -3.92 1.66
N ASN A 62 -9.99 -4.33 0.43
CA ASN A 62 -10.66 -5.37 -0.37
C ASN A 62 -12.14 -5.03 -0.68
N ASP A 63 -12.42 -3.77 -1.03
CA ASP A 63 -13.74 -3.32 -1.49
C ASP A 63 -13.88 -3.29 -3.03
N GLY A 64 -12.81 -3.61 -3.76
CA GLY A 64 -12.76 -3.62 -5.22
C GLY A 64 -12.40 -2.27 -5.85
N CYS A 65 -12.21 -1.22 -5.04
CA CYS A 65 -11.79 0.11 -5.44
C CYS A 65 -10.34 0.37 -4.98
N PRO A 66 -9.45 0.91 -5.84
CA PRO A 66 -8.09 1.19 -5.40
C PRO A 66 -7.99 2.40 -4.47
N ASP A 67 -7.42 2.18 -3.29
CA ASP A 67 -7.04 3.17 -2.29
C ASP A 67 -5.64 3.74 -2.54
N VAL A 68 -5.29 4.84 -1.84
CA VAL A 68 -3.97 5.47 -1.98
C VAL A 68 -3.29 5.68 -0.64
N ILE A 69 -2.10 5.10 -0.49
CA ILE A 69 -1.17 5.43 0.59
C ILE A 69 -0.47 6.73 0.23
N VAL A 70 -0.46 7.71 1.14
CA VAL A 70 0.29 8.97 0.98
C VAL A 70 1.27 9.17 2.12
N ILE A 71 2.54 9.39 1.79
CA ILE A 71 3.56 9.89 2.71
C ILE A 71 3.75 11.38 2.42
N TYR A 72 3.65 12.22 3.45
CA TYR A 72 3.72 13.67 3.34
C TYR A 72 4.53 14.28 4.47
N ARG A 73 5.03 15.49 4.24
CA ARG A 73 5.82 16.25 5.22
C ARG A 73 4.94 17.17 6.04
N ILE A 74 5.07 17.12 7.37
CA ILE A 74 4.38 18.06 8.28
C ILE A 74 5.34 19.06 8.93
N ALA A 75 6.63 18.75 8.98
CA ALA A 75 7.70 19.66 9.40
C ALA A 75 9.04 19.22 8.78
N LYS A 76 10.09 20.03 8.94
CA LYS A 76 11.42 19.77 8.36
C LYS A 76 11.93 18.34 8.58
N ASP A 77 11.78 17.83 9.80
CA ASP A 77 12.27 16.52 10.23
C ASP A 77 11.13 15.65 10.79
N ALA A 78 9.93 15.77 10.21
CA ALA A 78 8.77 14.97 10.56
C ALA A 78 7.90 14.70 9.34
N ASN A 79 7.77 13.42 9.00
CA ASN A 79 6.85 12.94 7.96
C ASN A 79 5.72 12.15 8.61
N ARG A 80 4.58 12.12 7.90
CA ARG A 80 3.41 11.32 8.27
C ARG A 80 2.96 10.50 7.10
N MET A 81 2.21 9.44 7.40
CA MET A 81 1.52 8.62 6.43
C MET A 81 0.05 8.48 6.82
N ARG A 82 -0.81 8.38 5.80
CA ARG A 82 -2.18 7.88 5.95
C ARG A 82 -2.61 7.19 4.65
N VAL A 83 -3.77 6.56 4.68
CA VAL A 83 -4.43 6.04 3.48
C VAL A 83 -5.67 6.88 3.18
N ILE A 84 -5.85 7.18 1.89
CA ILE A 84 -7.06 7.77 1.33
C ILE A 84 -7.88 6.60 0.79
N LEU A 85 -9.01 6.34 1.43
CA LEU A 85 -9.95 5.29 1.05
C LEU A 85 -10.94 5.81 0.01
N ASP A 86 -11.20 5.00 -1.02
CA ASP A 86 -12.34 5.22 -1.90
C ASP A 86 -13.61 4.70 -1.22
N VAL A 87 -14.55 5.58 -0.86
CA VAL A 87 -15.83 5.16 -0.27
C VAL A 87 -17.01 5.48 -1.20
N GLY A 88 -16.75 5.44 -2.52
CA GLY A 88 -17.72 5.69 -3.58
C GLY A 88 -17.73 7.16 -4.01
N ASP A 89 -18.75 7.91 -3.60
CA ASP A 89 -18.92 9.31 -4.06
C ASP A 89 -17.92 10.30 -3.42
N LYS A 90 -17.10 9.83 -2.48
CA LYS A 90 -16.15 10.66 -1.72
C LYS A 90 -14.94 9.86 -1.29
N TYR A 91 -13.90 10.58 -0.89
CA TYR A 91 -12.71 10.02 -0.28
C TYR A 91 -12.72 10.21 1.24
N ALA A 92 -12.18 9.23 1.95
CA ALA A 92 -12.05 9.26 3.39
C ALA A 92 -10.60 9.01 3.81
N ASP A 93 -10.08 9.85 4.70
CA ASP A 93 -8.74 9.67 5.26
C ASP A 93 -8.79 8.70 6.45
N THR A 94 -7.82 7.79 6.57
CA THR A 94 -7.57 7.05 7.81
C THR A 94 -6.97 7.95 8.90
N ASN A 95 -6.70 7.38 10.08
CA ASN A 95 -5.75 7.97 11.02
C ASN A 95 -4.37 8.17 10.37
N GLU A 96 -3.59 9.08 10.97
CA GLU A 96 -2.20 9.31 10.60
C GLU A 96 -1.24 8.50 11.48
N VAL A 97 -0.12 8.08 10.89
CA VAL A 97 0.99 7.42 11.57
C VAL A 97 2.34 8.09 11.20
N PRO A 98 3.39 7.99 12.03
CA PRO A 98 4.74 8.44 11.66
C PRO A 98 5.25 7.73 10.39
N ALA A 99 6.06 8.42 9.60
CA ALA A 99 6.70 7.85 8.41
C ALA A 99 8.19 8.22 8.34
N PRO A 100 9.06 7.39 7.72
CA PRO A 100 10.49 7.63 7.71
C PRO A 100 10.88 8.97 7.08
N ILE A 101 11.98 9.59 7.51
CA ILE A 101 12.41 10.92 7.02
C ILE A 101 12.99 10.89 5.59
N TYR A 102 13.75 9.86 5.25
CA TYR A 102 14.41 9.69 3.94
C TYR A 102 14.25 8.28 3.39
N ASP A 103 14.47 8.15 2.08
CA ASP A 103 14.49 6.90 1.31
C ASP A 103 13.28 6.01 1.59
N GLN A 104 12.10 6.63 1.61
CA GLN A 104 10.85 5.93 1.84
C GLN A 104 10.62 4.91 0.73
N SER A 105 10.19 3.72 1.10
CA SER A 105 9.75 2.71 0.15
C SER A 105 8.46 2.08 0.66
N ILE A 106 7.51 1.88 -0.26
CA ILE A 106 6.22 1.25 0.00
C ILE A 106 6.15 -0.01 -0.85
N VAL A 107 5.88 -1.15 -0.22
CA VAL A 107 5.90 -2.46 -0.87
C VAL A 107 4.71 -3.30 -0.42
N PHE A 108 3.78 -3.57 -1.34
CA PHE A 108 2.61 -4.42 -1.06
C PHE A 108 3.01 -5.89 -0.90
N ARG A 109 2.44 -6.55 0.10
CA ARG A 109 2.66 -7.96 0.40
C ARG A 109 1.37 -8.57 0.92
N ASP A 110 0.99 -9.71 0.35
CA ASP A 110 -0.11 -10.54 0.85
C ASP A 110 0.51 -11.64 1.73
N ILE A 111 0.81 -11.27 2.97
CA ILE A 111 1.64 -12.05 3.90
C ILE A 111 0.89 -13.29 4.38
N ASP A 112 -0.41 -13.15 4.67
CA ASP A 112 -1.24 -14.22 5.21
C ASP A 112 -2.25 -14.79 4.22
N LYS A 113 -2.25 -14.32 2.96
CA LYS A 113 -3.13 -14.76 1.87
C LYS A 113 -4.60 -14.46 2.14
N LYS A 114 -4.87 -13.37 2.85
CA LYS A 114 -6.23 -12.94 3.22
C LYS A 114 -6.34 -11.43 3.11
N PRO A 115 -7.51 -10.92 2.70
CA PRO A 115 -7.79 -9.51 2.88
C PRO A 115 -7.89 -9.16 4.37
N PRO A 116 -7.66 -7.89 4.75
CA PRO A 116 -7.19 -6.75 3.92
C PRO A 116 -5.71 -6.84 3.53
N LEU A 117 -5.30 -6.27 2.37
CA LEU A 117 -3.93 -6.35 1.85
C LEU A 117 -2.91 -5.61 2.73
N GLU A 118 -1.79 -6.25 3.06
CA GLU A 118 -0.70 -5.59 3.79
C GLU A 118 0.27 -4.83 2.88
N PHE A 119 0.98 -3.89 3.48
CA PHE A 119 2.12 -3.25 2.86
C PHE A 119 3.20 -2.94 3.88
N ILE A 120 4.45 -2.98 3.40
CA ILE A 120 5.64 -2.65 4.15
C ILE A 120 6.05 -1.24 3.81
N VAL A 121 6.28 -0.43 4.84
CA VAL A 121 6.95 0.87 4.71
C VAL A 121 8.30 0.77 5.37
N GLN A 122 9.32 1.27 4.69
CA GLN A 122 10.69 1.33 5.20
C GLN A 122 11.33 2.65 4.83
N GLY A 123 12.38 3.02 5.57
CA GLY A 123 13.21 4.18 5.26
C GLY A 123 14.21 4.46 6.37
N ARG A 124 14.72 5.69 6.43
CA ARG A 124 15.79 6.05 7.38
C ARG A 124 15.79 7.49 7.86
N LYS A 125 16.54 7.72 8.94
CA LYS A 125 16.97 9.03 9.45
C LYS A 125 18.46 8.97 9.82
N GLY A 126 19.32 9.54 8.98
CA GLY A 126 20.76 9.36 9.12
C GLY A 126 21.16 7.88 9.04
N ALA A 127 21.76 7.34 10.11
CA ALA A 127 22.15 5.94 10.20
C ALA A 127 21.05 5.01 10.74
N LYS A 128 19.90 5.55 11.18
CA LYS A 128 18.78 4.79 11.73
C LYS A 128 17.88 4.31 10.61
N ILE A 129 17.66 3.01 10.52
CA ILE A 129 16.78 2.36 9.53
C ILE A 129 15.61 1.76 10.29
N GLY A 130 14.41 1.90 9.74
CA GLY A 130 13.22 1.26 10.29
C GLY A 130 12.31 0.74 9.20
N TYR A 131 11.47 -0.21 9.57
CA TYR A 131 10.39 -0.73 8.75
C TYR A 131 9.18 -1.06 9.61
N ALA A 132 7.99 -0.98 9.02
CA ALA A 132 6.77 -1.47 9.61
C ALA A 132 5.86 -2.06 8.53
N ILE A 133 5.04 -3.00 8.95
CA ILE A 133 4.01 -3.64 8.16
C ILE A 133 2.68 -3.06 8.62
N PHE A 134 1.90 -2.62 7.66
CA PHE A 134 0.62 -1.98 7.90
C PHE A 134 -0.51 -2.75 7.22
N ARG A 135 -1.70 -2.63 7.80
CA ARG A 135 -2.96 -3.14 7.26
C ARG A 135 -4.09 -2.16 7.59
N ILE A 136 -5.12 -2.13 6.75
CA ILE A 136 -6.34 -1.37 7.04
C ILE A 136 -7.31 -2.24 7.84
N GLU A 137 -7.71 -1.79 9.02
CA GLU A 137 -8.77 -2.43 9.82
C GLU A 137 -9.76 -1.38 10.32
N ASN A 138 -11.06 -1.59 10.09
CA ASN A 138 -12.12 -0.65 10.49
C ASN A 138 -11.85 0.80 10.03
N ASN A 139 -11.39 0.96 8.79
CA ASN A 139 -10.99 2.25 8.19
C ASN A 139 -9.85 2.95 8.96
N GLN A 140 -9.05 2.20 9.71
CA GLN A 140 -7.86 2.68 10.39
C GLN A 140 -6.63 1.98 9.82
N LEU A 141 -5.55 2.73 9.73
CA LEU A 141 -4.23 2.26 9.41
C LEU A 141 -3.57 1.70 10.67
N ILE A 142 -3.41 0.38 10.72
CA ILE A 142 -2.88 -0.37 11.86
C ILE A 142 -1.45 -0.81 11.55
N ASP A 143 -0.53 -0.52 12.48
CA ASP A 143 0.80 -1.14 12.52
C ASP A 143 0.67 -2.55 13.10
N ILE A 144 0.86 -3.57 12.28
CA ILE A 144 0.78 -4.97 12.73
C ILE A 144 2.12 -5.48 13.24
N PHE A 145 3.22 -4.86 12.82
CA PHE A 145 4.59 -5.18 13.23
C PHE A 145 5.57 -4.14 12.70
N GLY A 146 6.48 -3.66 13.54
CA GLY A 146 7.54 -2.76 13.11
C GLY A 146 8.79 -2.84 13.99
N GLU A 147 9.91 -2.38 13.42
CA GLU A 147 11.21 -2.32 14.09
C GLU A 147 11.96 -1.07 13.63
N GLY A 148 12.47 -0.26 14.57
CA GLY A 148 13.31 0.90 14.30
C GLY A 148 12.60 2.13 13.71
N MET A 149 11.26 2.09 13.62
CA MET A 149 10.45 3.21 13.09
C MET A 149 10.51 4.44 14.02
N GLU A 150 10.57 4.22 15.33
CA GLU A 150 10.69 5.25 16.37
C GLU A 150 11.98 6.09 16.23
N ASP A 151 13.02 5.51 15.65
CA ASP A 151 14.33 6.15 15.45
C ASP A 151 14.45 6.80 14.07
N CYS A 152 13.61 6.43 13.10
CA CYS A 152 13.74 6.83 11.70
C CYS A 152 12.64 7.77 11.18
N CYS A 153 11.58 7.98 11.97
CA CYS A 153 10.46 8.88 11.66
C CYS A 153 10.62 10.32 12.22
#